data_AF-X1EFD5-F1
#
_entry.id   AF-X1EFD5-F1
#
_cell.length_a   1.000
_cell.length_b   1.000
_cell.length_c   1.000
_cell.angle_alpha   90.00
_cell.angle_beta   90.00
_cell.angle_gamma   90.00
#
_symmetry.space_group_name_H-M   'P 1'
#
loop_
_entity.id
_entity.type
_entity.pdbx_description
1 polymer ?
#
loop_
_entity_poly.entity_id
_entity_poly.type
_entity_poly.pdbx_seq_one_letter_code
_entity_poly.pdbx_strand_id
1 'polypeptide(L)'
;MKIGDEVKVRECDSIPELVGGDAEIVEMQMQEFEKYRVYPIWAKITSGERAGKIYGFQYDEVEILPKGDKAKDINNERREETMKKKVIEQVEEIVK
;
A
#
# COMPACT_ATOMS: atom_id res chain seq x y z
N MET A 1 -7.05 12.70 -0.48
CA MET A 1 -6.19 12.28 -1.60
C MET A 1 -5.45 13.50 -2.10
N LYS A 2 -4.12 13.47 -2.12
CA LYS A 2 -3.27 14.53 -2.65
C LYS A 2 -1.99 13.95 -3.25
N ILE A 3 -1.29 14.74 -4.05
CA ILE A 3 0.06 14.39 -4.53
C ILE A 3 0.95 14.04 -3.33
N GLY A 4 1.69 12.93 -3.46
CA GLY A 4 2.53 12.34 -2.41
C GLY A 4 1.79 11.49 -1.39
N ASP A 5 0.50 11.17 -1.58
CA ASP A 5 -0.17 10.11 -0.82
C ASP A 5 0.16 8.73 -1.42
N GLU A 6 0.42 7.76 -0.53
CA GLU A 6 0.49 6.35 -0.90
C GLU A 6 -0.94 5.82 -1.06
N VAL A 7 -1.17 5.08 -2.12
CA VAL A 7 -2.45 4.48 -2.47
C VAL A 7 -2.26 3.03 -2.85
N LYS A 8 -3.31 2.24 -2.68
CA LYS A 8 -3.39 0.85 -3.13
C LYS A 8 -4.35 0.76 -4.30
N VAL A 9 -3.92 0.11 -5.37
CA VAL A 9 -4.78 -0.14 -6.53
C VAL A 9 -5.80 -1.21 -6.15
N ARG A 10 -7.08 -0.89 -6.23
CA ARG A 10 -8.19 -1.82 -5.96
C ARG A 10 -8.68 -2.49 -7.23
N GLU A 11 -8.80 -1.73 -8.30
CA GLU A 11 -9.35 -2.20 -9.57
C GLU A 11 -8.51 -1.67 -10.72
N CYS A 12 -8.28 -2.52 -11.73
CA CYS A 12 -7.61 -2.15 -12.97
C CYS A 12 -7.91 -3.19 -14.05
N ASP A 13 -8.99 -2.99 -14.81
CA ASP A 13 -9.42 -3.95 -15.85
C ASP A 13 -8.37 -4.11 -16.97
N SER A 14 -7.61 -3.06 -17.25
CA SER A 14 -6.60 -3.07 -18.31
C SER A 14 -5.34 -3.84 -17.91
N ILE A 15 -4.99 -3.85 -16.63
CA ILE A 15 -3.79 -4.50 -16.10
C ILE A 15 -4.11 -5.11 -14.72
N PRO A 16 -4.69 -6.32 -14.67
CA PRO A 16 -5.10 -6.96 -13.42
C PRO A 16 -3.94 -7.17 -12.43
N GLU A 17 -2.71 -7.30 -12.93
CA GLU A 17 -1.47 -7.45 -12.13
C GLU A 17 -1.21 -6.26 -11.20
N LEU A 18 -1.80 -5.10 -11.48
CA LEU A 18 -1.64 -3.92 -10.63
C LEU A 18 -2.54 -3.98 -9.39
N VAL A 19 -3.61 -4.78 -9.41
CA VAL A 19 -4.54 -4.88 -8.29
C VAL A 19 -3.81 -5.42 -7.05
N GLY A 20 -3.98 -4.71 -5.94
CA GLY A 20 -3.29 -4.97 -4.68
C GLY A 20 -1.88 -4.36 -4.60
N GLY A 21 -1.37 -3.75 -5.67
CA GLY A 21 -0.10 -3.04 -5.69
C GLY A 21 -0.16 -1.66 -5.04
N ASP A 22 0.97 -1.24 -4.49
CA ASP A 22 1.15 0.08 -3.90
C ASP A 22 1.61 1.08 -4.98
N ALA A 23 1.14 2.32 -4.86
CA ALA A 23 1.51 3.41 -5.73
C ALA A 23 1.54 4.74 -4.97
N GLU A 24 2.26 5.72 -5.50
CA GLU A 24 2.31 7.09 -4.99
C GLU A 24 1.67 8.04 -6.00
N ILE A 25 0.77 8.91 -5.56
CA ILE A 25 0.16 9.92 -6.43
C ILE A 25 1.22 10.95 -6.81
N VAL A 26 1.51 11.07 -8.10
CA VAL A 26 2.49 12.04 -8.63
C VAL A 26 1.84 13.24 -9.31
N GLU A 27 0.63 13.06 -9.85
CA GLU A 27 -0.13 14.15 -10.47
C GLU A 27 -1.63 13.92 -10.25
N MET A 28 -2.37 15.02 -10.07
CA MET A 28 -3.83 15.02 -10.02
C MET A 28 -4.35 16.07 -10.98
N GLN A 29 -5.29 15.67 -11.82
CA GLN A 29 -6.00 16.57 -12.71
C GLN A 29 -7.44 16.75 -12.18
N MET A 30 -7.81 18.00 -11.94
CA MET A 30 -9.19 18.37 -11.63
C MET A 30 -9.83 18.94 -12.90
N GLN A 31 -10.97 18.40 -13.31
CA GLN A 31 -11.81 19.02 -14.34
C GLN A 31 -13.11 19.53 -13.70
N GLU A 32 -13.49 20.76 -14.06
CA GLU A 32 -14.74 21.38 -13.63
C GLU A 32 -15.98 20.84 -14.39
N PHE A 33 -15.80 20.06 -15.47
CA PHE A 33 -16.90 19.59 -16.32
C PHE A 33 -16.75 18.11 -16.69
N GLU A 34 -17.65 17.26 -16.18
CA GLU A 34 -17.69 15.78 -16.27
C GLU A 34 -17.94 15.19 -17.68
N LYS A 35 -17.63 15.93 -18.76
CA LYS A 35 -18.02 15.50 -20.12
C LYS A 35 -17.18 14.35 -20.69
N TYR A 36 -16.04 14.01 -20.08
CA TYR A 36 -15.13 12.96 -20.56
C TYR A 36 -14.64 12.08 -19.41
N ARG A 37 -14.53 10.76 -19.64
CA ARG A 37 -13.77 9.85 -18.76
C ARG A 37 -12.29 10.19 -18.86
N VAL A 38 -11.84 11.09 -18.02
CA VAL A 38 -10.41 11.37 -17.79
C VAL A 38 -10.00 10.62 -16.53
N TYR A 39 -8.79 10.09 -16.48
CA TYR A 39 -8.21 9.53 -15.27
C TYR A 39 -7.65 10.67 -14.40
N PRO A 40 -8.36 11.09 -13.32
CA PRO A 40 -7.98 12.25 -12.53
C PRO A 40 -6.73 12.01 -11.68
N ILE A 41 -6.34 10.76 -11.44
CA ILE A 41 -5.21 10.41 -10.59
C ILE A 41 -4.14 9.74 -11.43
N TRP A 42 -2.93 10.29 -11.40
CA TRP A 42 -1.76 9.65 -11.95
C TRP A 42 -0.88 9.18 -10.81
N ALA A 43 -0.69 7.86 -10.71
CA ALA A 43 0.07 7.23 -9.64
C ALA A 43 1.25 6.43 -10.20
N LYS A 44 2.41 6.59 -9.55
CA LYS A 44 3.64 5.84 -9.82
C LYS A 44 3.63 4.58 -8.98
N ILE A 45 3.69 3.42 -9.62
CA ILE A 45 3.75 2.13 -8.92
C ILE A 45 5.05 2.04 -8.12
N THR A 46 4.94 1.65 -6.85
CA THR A 46 6.08 1.52 -5.92
C THR A 46 6.46 0.06 -5.65
N SER A 47 5.62 -0.90 -6.03
CA SER A 47 5.83 -2.34 -5.77
C SER A 47 5.76 -3.21 -7.03
N GLY A 48 6.44 -4.35 -7.02
CA GLY A 48 6.35 -5.38 -8.08
C GLY A 48 7.12 -5.05 -9.36
N GLU A 49 6.91 -5.85 -10.42
CA GLU A 49 7.65 -5.75 -11.69
C GLU A 49 7.45 -4.43 -12.45
N ARG A 50 6.36 -3.71 -12.14
CA ARG A 50 6.02 -2.43 -12.76
C ARG A 50 6.42 -1.22 -11.92
N ALA A 51 7.18 -1.43 -10.85
CA ALA A 51 7.71 -0.35 -10.02
C ALA A 51 8.41 0.71 -10.87
N GLY A 52 8.10 1.98 -10.61
CA GLY A 52 8.62 3.13 -11.35
C GLY A 52 7.75 3.61 -12.51
N LYS A 53 6.80 2.80 -13.00
CA LYS A 53 5.88 3.19 -14.08
C LYS A 53 4.69 3.99 -13.53
N ILE A 54 4.16 4.89 -14.35
CA ILE A 54 3.04 5.77 -14.00
C ILE A 54 1.80 5.33 -14.78
N TYR A 55 0.67 5.21 -14.08
CA TYR A 55 -0.63 4.86 -14.65
C TYR A 55 -1.70 5.84 -14.18
N GLY A 56 -2.71 6.03 -15.02
CA GLY A 56 -3.91 6.81 -14.69
C GLY A 56 -4.97 5.93 -14.05
N PHE A 57 -5.61 6.44 -13.00
CA PHE A 57 -6.67 5.80 -12.24
C PHE A 57 -7.83 6.76 -11.97
N GLN A 58 -9.03 6.19 -11.86
CA GLN A 58 -10.21 6.83 -11.31
C GLN A 58 -10.14 6.87 -9.78
N TYR A 59 -10.97 7.70 -9.15
CA TYR A 59 -10.99 7.82 -7.68
C TYR A 59 -11.42 6.53 -6.97
N ASP A 60 -12.25 5.72 -7.60
CA ASP A 60 -12.76 4.43 -7.09
C ASP A 60 -11.81 3.26 -7.35
N GLU A 61 -10.90 3.39 -8.34
CA GLU A 61 -9.90 2.36 -8.66
C GLU A 61 -8.72 2.32 -7.66
N VAL A 62 -8.58 3.34 -6.81
CA VAL A 62 -7.48 3.45 -5.84
C VAL A 62 -7.97 3.84 -4.45
N GLU A 63 -7.34 3.26 -3.43
CA GLU A 63 -7.64 3.55 -2.02
C GLU A 63 -6.44 4.21 -1.35
N ILE A 64 -6.67 5.26 -0.56
CA ILE A 64 -5.60 5.91 0.20
C ILE A 64 -5.13 4.97 1.32
N LEU A 65 -3.83 4.69 1.34
CA LEU A 65 -3.23 4.02 2.47
C LEU A 65 -3.01 5.03 3.60
N PRO A 66 -3.50 4.77 4.82
CA PRO A 66 -3.22 5.65 5.95
C PRO A 66 -1.71 5.69 6.20
N LYS A 67 -1.12 6.89 6.19
CA LYS A 67 0.31 7.16 6.46
C LYS A 67 0.80 6.69 7.85
N GLY A 68 -0.05 6.02 8.64
CA GLY A 68 0.17 5.66 10.04
C GLY A 68 0.24 4.17 10.37
N ASP A 69 -0.01 3.24 9.43
CA ASP A 69 -0.10 1.81 9.79
C ASP A 69 1.13 0.96 9.42
N LYS A 70 2.19 1.55 8.86
CA LYS A 70 3.53 0.88 8.82
C LYS A 70 4.07 0.57 10.23
N ALA A 71 3.51 1.16 11.29
CA ALA A 71 3.91 0.93 12.67
C ALA A 71 3.16 -0.20 13.40
N LYS A 72 2.03 -0.71 12.87
CA LYS A 72 1.26 -1.76 13.55
C LYS A 72 1.67 -3.17 13.14
N ASP A 73 1.96 -3.42 11.87
CA ASP A 73 2.41 -4.75 11.42
C ASP A 73 3.81 -5.09 11.95
N ILE A 74 4.73 -4.11 11.98
CA ILE A 74 6.08 -4.31 12.57
C ILE A 74 5.98 -4.59 14.08
N ASN A 75 5.03 -3.97 14.78
CA ASN A 75 4.89 -4.21 16.22
C ASN A 75 4.31 -5.59 16.54
N ASN A 76 3.39 -6.11 15.72
CA ASN A 76 2.85 -7.45 15.96
C ASN A 76 3.87 -8.54 15.67
N GLU A 77 4.62 -8.45 14.56
CA GLU A 77 5.66 -9.44 14.23
C GLU A 77 6.79 -9.44 15.27
N ARG A 78 7.29 -8.25 15.65
CA ARG A 78 8.37 -8.12 16.65
C ARG A 78 7.92 -8.57 18.04
N ARG A 79 6.64 -8.40 18.39
CA ARG A 79 6.10 -8.85 19.69
C ARG A 79 5.90 -10.37 19.73
N GLU A 80 5.49 -11.00 18.63
CA GLU A 80 5.44 -12.46 18.52
C GLU A 80 6.84 -13.09 18.60
N GLU A 81 7.82 -12.53 17.90
CA GLU A 81 9.21 -13.03 17.93
C GLU A 81 9.82 -12.90 19.34
N THR A 82 9.58 -11.77 20.01
CA THR A 82 10.05 -11.55 21.38
C THR A 82 9.38 -12.49 22.39
N MET A 83 8.08 -12.79 22.23
CA MET A 83 7.39 -13.75 23.09
C MET A 83 7.88 -15.18 22.87
N LYS A 84 8.06 -15.62 21.61
CA LYS A 84 8.60 -16.96 21.30
C LYS A 84 9.98 -17.15 21.91
N LYS A 85 10.86 -16.15 21.84
CA LYS A 85 12.20 -16.22 22.44
C LYS A 85 12.17 -16.30 23.97
N LYS A 86 11.30 -15.52 24.63
CA LYS A 86 11.17 -15.50 26.10
C LYS A 86 10.55 -16.77 26.68
N VAL A 87 9.74 -17.49 25.88
CA VAL A 87 9.23 -18.82 26.26
C VAL A 87 10.33 -19.88 26.16
N ILE A 88 11.19 -19.83 25.14
CA ILE A 88 12.28 -20.81 24.96
C ILE A 88 13.32 -20.69 26.09
N GLU A 89 13.75 -19.48 26.45
CA GLU A 89 14.70 -19.28 27.56
C GLU A 89 14.16 -19.81 28.91
N GLN A 90 12.88 -19.58 29.22
CA GLN A 90 12.29 -20.10 30.45
C GLN A 90 12.16 -21.63 30.48
N VAL A 91 11.98 -22.28 29.32
CA VAL A 91 11.91 -23.74 29.26
C VAL A 91 13.29 -24.37 29.41
N GLU A 92 14.34 -23.78 28.85
CA GLU A 92 15.72 -24.27 29.04
C GLU A 92 16.21 -24.15 30.49
N GLU A 93 15.76 -23.16 31.25
CA GLU A 93 16.13 -23.00 32.67
C GLU A 93 15.43 -24.02 33.59
N ILE A 94 14.27 -24.57 33.19
CA ILE A 94 13.52 -25.59 33.96
C ILE A 94 14.04 -27.02 33.70
N VAL A 95 14.69 -27.26 32.55
CA VAL A 95 15.14 -28.60 32.12
C VAL A 95 16.60 -28.89 32.54
N LYS A 96 17.24 -27.98 33.29
CA LYS A 96 18.62 -28.15 33.79
C LYS A 96 18.65 -28.48 35.29
#